data_AF-A0A0L7LAS5-F1
#
_entry.id   AF-A0A0L7LAS5-F1
#
_cell.length_a   1.000
_cell.length_b   1.000
_cell.length_c   1.000
_cell.angle_alpha   90.00
_cell.angle_beta   90.00
_cell.angle_gamma   90.00
#
_symmetry.space_group_name_H-M   'P 1'
#
loop_
_entity.id
_entity.type
_entity.pdbx_description
1 polymer ?
#
loop_
_entity_poly.entity_id
_entity_poly.type
_entity_poly.pdbx_seq_one_letter_code
_entity_poly.pdbx_strand_id
1 'polypeptide(L)'
;MVTIIIDGVDTSEMTREKLEQFTIKVKEELDKEREERNYFQLERDKIRTFWEITRQQLEEAKAELRNRERATEEAQEENEALLETEKQKIKHLKYEQQAAAAALRAENLVELKAAKEEHTEQELELLNDKRALKQEMREKAVAAQDELRRAKLMHAEELSNAREQFEERVRQMEDKAEKKLHETKVELTVMHRTEMAEVDERKNKQLSELIAHHERAFADLKNYYNDITLNNLGKDHMEEMQKTKERAEKVAKDALAESKGLREPLEAAIIDNKELKRQIILVERDELRSRFTRAVLEVQQRASLKTELLMLKNTQVDDLRYESARLRKAHDDLLATYEAKLAKLGVPPEELGFK
;
A
#
# COMPACT_ATOMS: atom_id res chain seq x y z
N MET A 1 130.06 -76.66 -83.12
CA MET A 1 128.72 -76.77 -82.51
C MET A 1 128.18 -75.37 -82.34
N VAL A 2 126.91 -75.13 -82.65
CA VAL A 2 126.26 -73.82 -82.43
C VAL A 2 125.89 -73.75 -80.95
N THR A 3 126.34 -72.72 -80.24
CA THR A 3 125.95 -72.47 -78.85
C THR A 3 124.48 -72.10 -78.80
N ILE A 4 123.70 -72.84 -78.02
CA ILE A 4 122.25 -72.62 -77.84
C ILE A 4 122.07 -72.17 -76.40
N ILE A 5 121.75 -70.90 -76.21
CA ILE A 5 121.51 -70.31 -74.88
C ILE A 5 120.01 -70.25 -74.64
N ILE A 6 119.54 -70.89 -73.58
CA ILE A 6 118.15 -70.87 -73.13
C ILE A 6 118.16 -70.38 -71.69
N ASP A 7 117.39 -69.32 -71.42
CA ASP A 7 117.27 -68.69 -70.10
C ASP A 7 118.62 -68.34 -69.44
N GLY A 8 119.53 -67.78 -70.25
CA GLY A 8 120.86 -67.35 -69.80
C GLY A 8 121.91 -68.45 -69.61
N VAL A 9 121.57 -69.74 -69.85
CA VAL A 9 122.48 -70.89 -69.71
C VAL A 9 122.84 -71.50 -71.06
N ASP A 10 124.14 -71.80 -71.30
CA ASP A 10 124.63 -72.47 -72.51
C ASP A 10 124.36 -73.99 -72.45
N THR A 11 123.47 -74.45 -73.33
CA THR A 11 122.98 -75.84 -73.36
C THR A 11 123.78 -76.73 -74.32
N SER A 12 124.76 -76.17 -75.05
CA SER A 12 125.44 -76.89 -76.13
C SER A 12 126.40 -78.02 -75.70
N GLU A 13 126.88 -78.00 -74.45
CA GLU A 13 127.82 -78.99 -73.89
C GLU A 13 127.18 -79.91 -72.83
N MET A 14 125.88 -79.78 -72.57
CA MET A 14 125.20 -80.53 -71.52
C MET A 14 124.87 -81.96 -71.99
N THR A 15 125.12 -82.96 -71.14
CA THR A 15 124.68 -84.34 -71.39
C THR A 15 123.15 -84.41 -71.39
N ARG A 16 122.58 -85.38 -72.13
CA ARG A 16 121.13 -85.55 -72.28
C ARG A 16 120.35 -85.46 -70.96
N GLU A 17 120.81 -86.14 -69.92
CA GLU A 17 120.18 -86.11 -68.58
C GLU A 17 120.21 -84.73 -67.92
N LYS A 18 121.30 -83.97 -68.10
CA LYS A 18 121.42 -82.61 -67.57
C LYS A 18 120.54 -81.63 -68.34
N LEU A 19 120.41 -81.81 -69.66
CA LEU A 19 119.47 -81.05 -70.49
C LEU A 19 118.02 -81.34 -70.11
N GLU A 20 117.68 -82.61 -69.84
CA GLU A 20 116.36 -83.01 -69.36
C GLU A 20 116.03 -82.35 -68.01
N GLN A 21 116.97 -82.34 -67.05
CA GLN A 21 116.80 -81.66 -65.75
C GLN A 21 116.69 -80.13 -65.87
N PHE A 22 117.50 -79.51 -66.72
CA PHE A 22 117.42 -78.06 -66.95
C PHE A 22 116.11 -77.66 -67.63
N THR A 23 115.65 -78.46 -68.59
CA THR A 23 114.34 -78.28 -69.24
C THR A 23 113.19 -78.41 -68.24
N ILE A 24 113.30 -79.31 -67.27
CA ILE A 24 112.30 -79.44 -66.19
C ILE A 24 112.29 -78.19 -65.30
N LYS A 25 113.46 -77.70 -64.87
CA LYS A 25 113.56 -76.49 -64.02
C LYS A 25 112.99 -75.24 -64.70
N VAL A 26 113.38 -74.98 -65.95
CA VAL A 26 112.87 -73.83 -66.70
C VAL A 26 111.36 -73.95 -66.94
N LYS A 27 110.83 -75.16 -67.12
CA LYS A 27 109.37 -75.38 -67.16
C LYS A 27 108.70 -75.11 -65.82
N GLU A 28 109.27 -75.58 -64.71
CA GLU A 28 108.75 -75.32 -63.36
C GLU A 28 108.76 -73.82 -63.01
N GLU A 29 109.80 -73.08 -63.41
CA GLU A 29 109.88 -71.63 -63.23
C GLU A 29 108.88 -70.89 -64.12
N LEU A 30 108.75 -71.30 -65.39
CA LEU A 30 107.72 -70.75 -66.29
C LEU A 30 106.30 -71.01 -65.76
N ASP A 31 106.05 -72.20 -65.19
CA ASP A 31 104.74 -72.55 -64.62
C ASP A 31 104.48 -71.75 -63.33
N LYS A 32 105.49 -71.54 -62.46
CA LYS A 32 105.37 -70.64 -61.30
C LYS A 32 105.10 -69.19 -61.70
N GLU A 33 105.84 -68.63 -62.66
CA GLU A 33 105.60 -67.26 -63.13
C GLU A 33 104.21 -67.12 -63.78
N ARG A 34 103.71 -68.18 -64.44
CA ARG A 34 102.34 -68.21 -64.96
C ARG A 34 101.31 -68.22 -63.83
N GLU A 35 101.53 -69.03 -62.78
CA GLU A 35 100.67 -69.06 -61.59
C GLU A 35 100.66 -67.72 -60.87
N GLU A 36 101.82 -67.10 -60.66
CA GLU A 36 101.94 -65.76 -60.04
C GLU A 36 101.26 -64.68 -60.88
N ARG A 37 101.48 -64.66 -62.20
CA ARG A 37 100.80 -63.73 -63.10
C ARG A 37 99.29 -63.90 -63.03
N ASN A 38 98.81 -65.14 -63.04
CA ASN A 38 97.38 -65.44 -62.94
C ASN A 38 96.82 -64.99 -61.58
N TYR A 39 97.54 -65.24 -60.49
CA TYR A 39 97.20 -64.77 -59.15
C TYR A 39 97.10 -63.24 -59.09
N PHE A 40 98.11 -62.51 -59.55
CA PHE A 40 98.09 -61.05 -59.56
C PHE A 40 97.00 -60.47 -60.49
N GLN A 41 96.69 -61.17 -61.58
CA GLN A 41 95.59 -60.78 -62.46
C GLN A 41 94.23 -60.93 -61.76
N LEU A 42 94.01 -62.03 -61.05
CA LEU A 42 92.80 -62.24 -60.24
C LEU A 42 92.69 -61.19 -59.11
N GLU A 43 93.79 -60.89 -58.41
CA GLU A 43 93.78 -59.86 -57.36
C GLU A 43 93.52 -58.46 -57.93
N ARG A 44 94.13 -58.11 -59.07
CA ARG A 44 93.84 -56.84 -59.77
C ARG A 44 92.37 -56.75 -60.16
N ASP A 45 91.81 -57.82 -60.71
CA ASP A 45 90.42 -57.84 -61.16
C ASP A 45 89.45 -57.79 -59.96
N LYS A 46 89.77 -58.42 -58.82
CA LYS A 46 89.04 -58.25 -57.55
C LYS A 46 89.10 -56.81 -57.04
N ILE A 47 90.28 -56.20 -56.99
CA ILE A 47 90.43 -54.81 -56.55
C ILE A 47 89.61 -53.88 -57.45
N ARG A 48 89.62 -54.14 -58.77
CA ARG A 48 88.82 -53.37 -59.72
C ARG A 48 87.32 -53.52 -59.47
N THR A 49 86.81 -54.73 -59.28
CA THR A 49 85.37 -54.92 -58.99
C THR A 49 84.98 -54.29 -57.67
N PHE A 50 85.79 -54.42 -56.62
CA PHE A 50 85.56 -53.71 -55.35
C PHE A 50 85.55 -52.19 -55.53
N TRP A 51 86.49 -51.64 -56.30
CA TRP A 51 86.53 -50.21 -56.59
C TRP A 51 85.30 -49.75 -57.38
N GLU A 52 84.86 -50.50 -58.39
CA GLU A 52 83.66 -50.19 -59.17
C GLU A 52 82.40 -50.22 -58.28
N ILE A 53 82.24 -51.25 -57.43
CA ILE A 53 81.10 -51.37 -56.49
C ILE A 53 81.10 -50.22 -55.48
N THR A 54 82.23 -49.96 -54.82
CA THR A 54 82.32 -48.91 -53.80
C THR A 54 82.14 -47.51 -54.39
N ARG A 55 82.62 -47.28 -55.62
CA ARG A 55 82.36 -46.05 -56.36
C ARG A 55 80.87 -45.90 -56.68
N GLN A 56 80.20 -46.96 -57.13
CA GLN A 56 78.77 -46.93 -57.42
C GLN A 56 77.97 -46.65 -56.14
N GLN A 57 78.25 -47.35 -55.05
CA GLN A 57 77.61 -47.13 -53.74
C GLN A 57 77.80 -45.69 -53.24
N LEU A 58 78.99 -45.10 -53.46
CA LEU A 58 79.23 -43.71 -53.10
C LEU A 58 78.37 -42.74 -53.94
N GLU A 59 78.23 -42.98 -55.24
CA GLU A 59 77.38 -42.16 -56.10
C GLU A 59 75.88 -42.32 -55.78
N GLU A 60 75.45 -43.54 -55.46
CA GLU A 60 74.08 -43.81 -54.98
C GLU A 60 73.81 -43.09 -53.65
N ALA A 61 74.70 -43.20 -52.66
CA ALA A 61 74.57 -42.51 -51.38
C ALA A 61 74.55 -40.99 -51.53
N LYS A 62 75.38 -40.42 -52.42
CA LYS A 62 75.34 -38.98 -52.75
C LYS A 62 74.03 -38.58 -53.42
N ALA A 63 73.48 -39.43 -54.30
CA ALA A 63 72.20 -39.16 -54.94
C ALA A 63 71.06 -39.20 -53.93
N GLU A 64 71.05 -40.17 -53.02
CA GLU A 64 70.10 -40.26 -51.91
C GLU A 64 70.19 -39.04 -50.98
N LEU A 65 71.40 -38.62 -50.63
CA LEU A 65 71.61 -37.42 -49.79
C LEU A 65 70.98 -36.18 -50.44
N ARG A 66 71.25 -35.93 -51.72
CA ARG A 66 70.65 -34.80 -52.45
C ARG A 66 69.13 -34.87 -52.51
N ASN A 67 68.57 -36.06 -52.72
CA ASN A 67 67.11 -36.23 -52.72
C ASN A 67 66.51 -35.97 -51.35
N ARG A 68 67.21 -36.38 -50.27
CA ARG A 68 66.79 -36.12 -48.90
C ARG A 68 66.87 -34.64 -48.55
N GLU A 69 67.95 -33.96 -48.92
CA GLU A 69 68.12 -32.51 -48.75
C GLU A 69 67.01 -31.74 -49.45
N ARG A 70 66.72 -32.09 -50.71
CA ARG A 70 65.61 -31.47 -51.46
C ARG A 70 64.25 -31.72 -50.81
N ALA A 71 63.98 -32.95 -50.36
CA ALA A 71 62.73 -33.26 -49.66
C ALA A 71 62.60 -32.50 -48.34
N THR A 72 63.72 -32.25 -47.64
CA THR A 72 63.70 -31.42 -46.42
C THR A 72 63.47 -29.95 -46.72
N GLU A 73 64.02 -29.42 -47.81
CA GLU A 73 63.77 -28.05 -48.27
C GLU A 73 62.30 -27.87 -48.67
N GLU A 74 61.75 -28.77 -49.49
CA GLU A 74 60.34 -28.73 -49.91
C GLU A 74 59.39 -28.80 -48.70
N ALA A 75 59.66 -29.65 -47.71
CA ALA A 75 58.86 -29.72 -46.49
C ALA A 75 58.97 -28.45 -45.61
N GLN A 76 60.14 -27.78 -45.62
CA GLN A 76 60.32 -26.50 -44.93
C GLN A 76 59.52 -25.39 -45.61
N GLU A 77 59.57 -25.29 -46.94
CA GLU A 77 58.80 -24.32 -47.72
C GLU A 77 57.30 -24.51 -47.52
N GLU A 78 56.80 -25.75 -47.55
CA GLU A 78 55.39 -26.05 -47.28
C GLU A 78 54.98 -25.62 -45.87
N ASN A 79 55.81 -25.90 -44.86
CA ASN A 79 55.53 -25.53 -43.48
C ASN A 79 55.55 -24.01 -43.28
N GLU A 80 56.49 -23.28 -43.91
CA GLU A 80 56.51 -21.81 -43.87
C GLU A 80 55.27 -21.21 -44.55
N ALA A 81 54.86 -21.75 -45.70
CA ALA A 81 53.64 -21.33 -46.37
C ALA A 81 52.39 -21.55 -45.49
N LEU A 82 52.27 -22.73 -44.88
CA LEU A 82 51.19 -23.02 -43.94
C LEU A 82 51.19 -22.06 -42.76
N LEU A 83 52.35 -21.83 -42.15
CA LEU A 83 52.49 -20.91 -41.02
C LEU A 83 52.03 -19.49 -41.40
N GLU A 84 52.35 -19.01 -42.60
CA GLU A 84 51.94 -17.68 -43.03
C GLU A 84 50.42 -17.60 -43.31
N THR A 85 49.83 -18.64 -43.90
CA THR A 85 48.36 -18.70 -44.06
C THR A 85 47.64 -18.75 -42.71
N GLU A 86 48.13 -19.53 -41.76
CA GLU A 86 47.55 -19.62 -40.41
C GLU A 86 47.70 -18.31 -39.64
N LYS A 87 48.84 -17.62 -39.74
CA LYS A 87 48.99 -16.26 -39.19
C LYS A 87 47.97 -15.29 -39.77
N GLN A 88 47.70 -15.34 -41.06
CA GLN A 88 46.68 -14.49 -41.69
C GLN A 88 45.28 -14.83 -41.17
N LYS A 89 44.92 -16.11 -41.07
CA LYS A 89 43.64 -16.55 -40.48
C LYS A 89 43.47 -16.05 -39.05
N ILE A 90 44.52 -16.14 -38.21
CA ILE A 90 44.49 -15.63 -36.84
C ILE A 90 44.27 -14.12 -36.81
N LYS A 91 44.93 -13.35 -37.70
CA LYS A 91 44.71 -11.90 -37.81
C LYS A 91 43.26 -11.56 -38.19
N HIS A 92 42.70 -12.27 -39.16
CA HIS A 92 41.30 -12.10 -39.57
C HIS A 92 40.33 -12.41 -38.43
N LEU A 93 40.47 -13.56 -37.77
CA LEU A 93 39.65 -13.95 -36.63
C LEU A 93 39.71 -12.92 -35.50
N LYS A 94 40.91 -12.39 -35.19
CA LYS A 94 41.06 -11.34 -34.17
C LYS A 94 40.33 -10.06 -34.56
N TYR A 95 40.42 -9.64 -35.82
CA TYR A 95 39.73 -8.45 -36.30
C TYR A 95 38.21 -8.64 -36.28
N GLU A 96 37.71 -9.80 -36.72
CA GLU A 96 36.28 -10.14 -36.68
C GLU A 96 35.75 -10.15 -35.25
N GLN A 97 36.46 -10.78 -34.31
CA GLN A 97 36.08 -10.75 -32.90
C GLN A 97 36.06 -9.34 -32.33
N GLN A 98 37.07 -8.51 -32.65
CA GLN A 98 37.11 -7.12 -32.19
C GLN A 98 35.98 -6.28 -32.79
N ALA A 99 35.65 -6.49 -34.07
CA ALA A 99 34.53 -5.84 -34.74
C ALA A 99 33.18 -6.27 -34.14
N ALA A 100 32.99 -7.57 -33.89
CA ALA A 100 31.79 -8.11 -33.26
C ALA A 100 31.62 -7.56 -31.82
N ALA A 101 32.70 -7.51 -31.04
CA ALA A 101 32.67 -6.93 -29.70
C ALA A 101 32.35 -5.42 -29.73
N ALA A 102 32.84 -4.69 -30.72
CA ALA A 102 32.52 -3.27 -30.90
C ALA A 102 31.05 -3.07 -31.29
N ALA A 103 30.52 -3.89 -32.20
CA ALA A 103 29.12 -3.86 -32.61
C ALA A 103 28.19 -4.14 -31.43
N LEU A 104 28.46 -5.21 -30.66
CA LEU A 104 27.67 -5.58 -29.48
C LEU A 104 27.67 -4.46 -28.42
N ARG A 105 28.82 -3.81 -28.20
CA ARG A 105 28.90 -2.66 -27.28
C ARG A 105 28.07 -1.47 -27.76
N ALA A 106 28.03 -1.22 -29.07
CA ALA A 106 27.23 -0.15 -29.64
C ALA A 106 25.73 -0.45 -29.53
N GLU A 107 25.30 -1.68 -29.84
CA GLU A 107 23.91 -2.13 -29.67
C GLU A 107 23.46 -2.01 -28.21
N ASN A 108 24.23 -2.55 -27.27
CA ASN A 108 23.93 -2.47 -25.84
C ASN A 108 23.83 -1.02 -25.34
N LEU A 109 24.65 -0.10 -25.87
CA LEU A 109 24.58 1.32 -25.52
C LEU A 109 23.26 1.95 -26.00
N VAL A 110 22.84 1.63 -27.22
CA VAL A 110 21.57 2.12 -27.79
C VAL A 110 20.39 1.56 -27.01
N GLU A 111 20.38 0.26 -26.72
CA GLU A 111 19.33 -0.38 -25.90
C GLU A 111 19.26 0.22 -24.49
N LEU A 112 20.40 0.40 -23.82
CA LEU A 112 20.45 1.02 -22.50
C LEU A 112 19.91 2.46 -22.53
N LYS A 113 20.21 3.21 -23.60
CA LYS A 113 19.73 4.58 -23.76
C LYS A 113 18.21 4.60 -23.99
N ALA A 114 17.70 3.73 -24.86
CA ALA A 114 16.27 3.60 -25.12
C ALA A 114 15.50 3.21 -23.85
N ALA A 115 16.00 2.23 -23.09
CA ALA A 115 15.40 1.84 -21.82
C ALA A 115 15.39 2.98 -20.78
N LYS A 116 16.46 3.78 -20.72
CA LYS A 116 16.51 4.98 -19.86
C LYS A 116 15.50 6.03 -20.30
N GLU A 117 15.41 6.32 -21.60
CA GLU A 117 14.45 7.28 -22.15
C GLU A 117 13.00 6.82 -21.84
N GLU A 118 12.67 5.55 -22.07
CA GLU A 118 11.36 4.98 -21.73
C GLU A 118 11.03 5.08 -20.24
N HIS A 119 11.99 4.75 -19.36
CA HIS A 119 11.79 4.92 -17.92
C HIS A 119 11.55 6.37 -17.52
N THR A 120 12.27 7.33 -18.11
CA THR A 120 12.04 8.75 -17.82
C THR A 120 10.67 9.23 -18.30
N GLU A 121 10.16 8.70 -19.41
CA GLU A 121 8.81 8.98 -19.90
C GLU A 121 7.75 8.42 -18.95
N GLN A 122 7.91 7.15 -18.52
CA GLN A 122 7.02 6.52 -17.54
C GLN A 122 6.99 7.29 -16.20
N GLU A 123 8.14 7.74 -15.71
CA GLU A 123 8.21 8.57 -14.49
C GLU A 123 7.46 9.89 -14.65
N LEU A 124 7.56 10.53 -15.82
CA LEU A 124 6.88 11.78 -16.12
C LEU A 124 5.36 11.60 -16.23
N GLU A 125 4.90 10.52 -16.85
CA GLU A 125 3.49 10.12 -16.90
C GLU A 125 2.92 9.91 -15.50
N LEU A 126 3.60 9.11 -14.66
CA LEU A 126 3.17 8.87 -13.28
C LEU A 126 3.12 10.16 -12.45
N LEU A 127 4.03 11.09 -12.67
CA LEU A 127 4.00 12.41 -12.03
C LEU A 127 2.81 13.25 -12.48
N ASN A 128 2.45 13.21 -13.76
CA ASN A 128 1.29 13.90 -14.31
C ASN A 128 -0.01 13.29 -13.76
N ASP A 129 -0.14 11.96 -13.76
CA ASP A 129 -1.29 11.25 -13.21
C ASP A 129 -1.47 11.55 -11.72
N LYS A 130 -0.38 11.55 -10.95
CA LYS A 130 -0.41 11.94 -9.54
C LYS A 130 -0.90 13.37 -9.34
N ARG A 131 -0.54 14.31 -10.23
CA ARG A 131 -1.02 15.69 -10.18
C ARG A 131 -2.50 15.77 -10.54
N ALA A 132 -2.93 15.08 -11.61
CA ALA A 132 -4.32 15.02 -12.04
C ALA A 132 -5.22 14.43 -10.95
N LEU A 133 -4.85 13.30 -10.37
CA LEU A 133 -5.59 12.66 -9.27
C LEU A 133 -5.68 13.56 -8.04
N LYS A 134 -4.61 14.29 -7.69
CA LYS A 134 -4.65 15.26 -6.60
C LYS A 134 -5.61 16.42 -6.87
N GLN A 135 -5.68 16.89 -8.11
CA GLN A 135 -6.62 17.93 -8.51
C GLN A 135 -8.05 17.39 -8.45
N GLU A 136 -8.32 16.23 -9.01
CA GLU A 136 -9.64 15.59 -8.99
C GLU A 136 -10.15 15.37 -7.56
N MET A 137 -9.27 14.90 -6.65
CA MET A 137 -9.61 14.73 -5.24
C MET A 137 -9.96 16.07 -4.56
N ARG A 138 -9.28 17.17 -4.91
CA ARG A 138 -9.60 18.50 -4.40
C ARG A 138 -10.94 18.99 -4.94
N GLU A 139 -11.19 18.82 -6.23
CA GLU A 139 -12.46 19.21 -6.87
C GLU A 139 -13.64 18.44 -6.26
N LYS A 140 -13.50 17.12 -6.08
CA LYS A 140 -14.50 16.29 -5.38
C LYS A 140 -14.74 16.74 -3.95
N ALA A 141 -13.69 17.10 -3.21
CA ALA A 141 -13.82 17.58 -1.84
C ALA A 141 -14.58 18.93 -1.77
N VAL A 142 -14.28 19.86 -2.68
CA VAL A 142 -14.98 21.15 -2.78
C VAL A 142 -16.45 20.94 -3.18
N ALA A 143 -16.71 20.09 -4.18
CA ALA A 143 -18.08 19.77 -4.60
C ALA A 143 -18.91 19.17 -3.44
N ALA A 144 -18.34 18.21 -2.70
CA ALA A 144 -19.00 17.62 -1.54
C ALA A 144 -19.27 18.65 -0.43
N GLN A 145 -18.34 19.58 -0.20
CA GLN A 145 -18.53 20.67 0.76
C GLN A 145 -19.65 21.63 0.34
N ASP A 146 -19.75 21.95 -0.94
CA ASP A 146 -20.80 22.79 -1.50
C ASP A 146 -22.17 22.11 -1.43
N GLU A 147 -22.24 20.81 -1.72
CA GLU A 147 -23.46 20.01 -1.53
C GLU A 147 -23.92 20.01 -0.07
N LEU A 148 -23.01 19.78 0.87
CA LEU A 148 -23.32 19.85 2.30
C LEU A 148 -23.82 21.24 2.70
N ARG A 149 -23.21 22.31 2.15
CA ARG A 149 -23.64 23.69 2.42
C ARG A 149 -25.04 23.94 1.89
N ARG A 150 -25.34 23.48 0.66
CA ARG A 150 -26.69 23.58 0.08
C ARG A 150 -27.72 22.81 0.92
N ALA A 151 -27.41 21.57 1.33
CA ALA A 151 -28.29 20.78 2.17
C ALA A 151 -28.58 21.47 3.51
N LYS A 152 -27.57 22.07 4.15
CA LYS A 152 -27.75 22.85 5.38
C LYS A 152 -28.64 24.08 5.19
N LEU A 153 -28.51 24.79 4.06
CA LEU A 153 -29.35 25.94 3.75
C LEU A 153 -30.81 25.53 3.54
N MET A 154 -31.05 24.48 2.74
CA MET A 154 -32.41 23.95 2.54
C MET A 154 -33.03 23.52 3.87
N HIS A 155 -32.28 22.81 4.71
CA HIS A 155 -32.79 22.39 6.02
C HIS A 155 -33.08 23.58 6.95
N ALA A 156 -32.26 24.62 6.92
CA ALA A 156 -32.50 25.83 7.70
C ALA A 156 -33.76 26.57 7.23
N GLU A 157 -34.00 26.62 5.92
CA GLU A 157 -35.22 27.18 5.33
C GLU A 157 -36.47 26.37 5.71
N GLU A 158 -36.42 25.04 5.58
CA GLU A 158 -37.49 24.14 6.03
C GLU A 158 -37.80 24.32 7.52
N LEU A 159 -36.77 24.41 8.36
CA LEU A 159 -36.92 24.63 9.81
C LEU A 159 -37.54 26.00 10.11
N SER A 160 -37.15 27.04 9.38
CA SER A 160 -37.73 28.38 9.50
C SER A 160 -39.21 28.37 9.12
N ASN A 161 -39.55 27.77 7.98
CA ASN A 161 -40.93 27.64 7.52
C ASN A 161 -41.79 26.85 8.52
N ALA A 162 -41.25 25.75 9.08
CA ALA A 162 -41.94 24.99 10.11
C ALA A 162 -42.17 25.81 11.38
N ARG A 163 -41.16 26.57 11.84
CA ARG A 163 -41.30 27.47 13.00
C ARG A 163 -42.36 28.52 12.79
N GLU A 164 -42.36 29.19 11.64
CA GLU A 164 -43.35 30.20 11.28
C GLU A 164 -44.78 29.61 11.28
N GLN A 165 -44.96 28.42 10.71
CA GLN A 165 -46.25 27.71 10.75
C GLN A 165 -46.68 27.37 12.19
N PHE A 166 -45.75 26.99 13.06
CA PHE A 166 -46.07 26.73 14.46
C PHE A 166 -46.43 28.01 15.22
N GLU A 167 -45.66 29.09 15.03
CA GLU A 167 -45.93 30.39 15.64
C GLU A 167 -47.30 30.92 15.21
N GLU A 168 -47.65 30.80 13.93
CA GLU A 168 -48.96 31.21 13.45
C GLU A 168 -50.09 30.36 14.06
N ARG A 169 -49.92 29.05 14.17
CA ARG A 169 -50.90 28.16 14.84
C ARG A 169 -51.06 28.51 16.31
N VAL A 170 -49.97 28.80 17.03
CA VAL A 170 -50.00 29.22 18.43
C VAL A 170 -50.77 30.53 18.56
N ARG A 171 -50.44 31.53 17.74
CA ARG A 171 -51.13 32.82 17.73
C ARG A 171 -52.63 32.68 17.46
N GLN A 172 -53.01 31.86 16.49
CA GLN A 172 -54.42 31.57 16.21
C GLN A 172 -55.14 30.88 17.37
N MET A 173 -54.44 30.03 18.16
CA MET A 173 -55.01 29.43 19.36
C MET A 173 -55.15 30.44 20.49
N GLU A 174 -54.15 31.29 20.70
CA GLU A 174 -54.18 32.39 21.69
C GLU A 174 -55.34 33.35 21.40
N ASP A 175 -55.46 33.82 20.15
CA ASP A 175 -56.56 34.70 19.72
C ASP A 175 -57.94 34.06 19.97
N LYS A 176 -58.08 32.75 19.73
CA LYS A 176 -59.32 32.01 20.01
C LYS A 176 -59.59 31.90 21.50
N ALA A 177 -58.56 31.65 22.31
CA ALA A 177 -58.69 31.56 23.77
C ALA A 177 -59.04 32.92 24.37
N GLU A 178 -58.41 34.00 23.93
CA GLU A 178 -58.70 35.37 24.35
C GLU A 178 -60.13 35.79 24.01
N LYS A 179 -60.60 35.50 22.78
CA LYS A 179 -61.99 35.76 22.38
C LYS A 179 -62.98 35.03 23.28
N LYS A 180 -62.79 33.73 23.51
CA LYS A 180 -63.65 32.95 24.41
C LYS A 180 -63.65 33.53 25.83
N LEU A 181 -62.48 33.89 26.35
CA LEU A 181 -62.35 34.50 27.68
C LEU A 181 -63.12 35.83 27.75
N HIS A 182 -63.01 36.65 26.70
CA HIS A 182 -63.73 37.93 26.61
C HIS A 182 -65.24 37.72 26.55
N GLU A 183 -65.73 36.82 25.70
CA GLU A 183 -67.14 36.45 25.58
C GLU A 183 -67.70 36.00 26.93
N THR A 184 -67.06 35.03 27.59
CA THR A 184 -67.47 34.56 28.92
C THR A 184 -67.46 35.68 29.96
N LYS A 185 -66.49 36.59 29.91
CA LYS A 185 -66.44 37.75 30.82
C LYS A 185 -67.61 38.70 30.59
N VAL A 186 -67.98 38.97 29.34
CA VAL A 186 -69.12 39.81 28.99
C VAL A 186 -70.42 39.16 29.44
N GLU A 187 -70.62 37.87 29.14
CA GLU A 187 -71.79 37.09 29.58
C GLU A 187 -71.94 37.15 31.10
N LEU A 188 -70.87 36.86 31.85
CA LEU A 188 -70.88 36.91 33.31
C LEU A 188 -71.19 38.31 33.84
N THR A 189 -70.66 39.36 33.20
CA THR A 189 -70.96 40.76 33.56
C THR A 189 -72.43 41.09 33.34
N VAL A 190 -73.03 40.62 32.24
CA VAL A 190 -74.45 40.82 31.95
C VAL A 190 -75.30 40.07 32.96
N MET A 191 -75.00 38.79 33.24
CA MET A 191 -75.70 38.00 34.26
C MET A 191 -75.65 38.68 35.63
N HIS A 192 -74.47 39.16 36.05
CA HIS A 192 -74.36 39.91 37.31
C HIS A 192 -75.21 41.19 37.30
N ARG A 193 -75.25 41.94 36.20
CA ARG A 193 -76.11 43.13 36.10
C ARG A 193 -77.59 42.79 36.15
N THR A 194 -78.03 41.73 35.48
CA THR A 194 -79.43 41.29 35.52
C THR A 194 -79.81 40.80 36.91
N GLU A 195 -78.96 40.01 37.58
CA GLU A 195 -79.16 39.58 38.96
C GLU A 195 -79.28 40.78 39.92
N MET A 196 -78.41 41.79 39.76
CA MET A 196 -78.49 43.03 40.56
C MET A 196 -79.79 43.80 40.29
N ALA A 197 -80.21 43.93 39.03
CA ALA A 197 -81.47 44.60 38.68
C ALA A 197 -82.69 43.86 39.24
N GLU A 198 -82.71 42.52 39.20
CA GLU A 198 -83.76 41.71 39.81
C GLU A 198 -83.79 41.84 41.33
N VAL A 199 -82.62 41.96 41.97
CA VAL A 199 -82.52 42.24 43.41
C VAL A 199 -83.06 43.64 43.71
N ASP A 200 -82.67 44.64 42.93
CA ASP A 200 -83.14 46.02 43.08
C ASP A 200 -84.65 46.13 42.87
N GLU A 201 -85.22 45.47 41.85
CA GLU A 201 -86.67 45.43 41.63
C GLU A 201 -87.40 44.75 42.79
N ARG A 202 -86.89 43.60 43.26
CA ARG A 202 -87.42 42.94 44.46
C ARG A 202 -87.37 43.85 45.68
N LYS A 203 -86.28 44.61 45.87
CA LYS A 203 -86.12 45.55 46.98
C LYS A 203 -87.02 46.77 46.84
N ASN A 204 -87.19 47.30 45.63
CA ASN A 204 -88.11 48.41 45.34
C ASN A 204 -89.56 48.01 45.51
N LYS A 205 -89.92 46.77 45.14
CA LYS A 205 -91.23 46.20 45.41
C LYS A 205 -91.47 46.07 46.92
N GLN A 206 -90.53 45.50 47.66
CA GLN A 206 -90.58 45.45 49.13
C GLN A 206 -90.73 46.85 49.73
N LEU A 207 -90.00 47.84 49.21
CA LEU A 207 -90.09 49.24 49.64
C LEU A 207 -91.46 49.84 49.33
N SER A 208 -92.01 49.58 48.15
CA SER A 208 -93.34 50.07 47.74
C SER A 208 -94.46 49.43 48.56
N GLU A 209 -94.37 48.12 48.82
CA GLU A 209 -95.28 47.40 49.72
C GLU A 209 -95.20 47.95 51.14
N LEU A 210 -93.98 48.27 51.62
CA LEU A 210 -93.75 48.89 52.91
C LEU A 210 -94.30 50.32 52.97
N ILE A 211 -94.14 51.12 51.91
CA ILE A 211 -94.75 52.46 51.80
C ILE A 211 -96.28 52.33 51.82
N ALA A 212 -96.88 51.47 51.00
CA ALA A 212 -98.32 51.27 50.96
C ALA A 212 -98.87 50.72 52.29
N HIS A 213 -98.09 49.87 52.98
CA HIS A 213 -98.40 49.44 54.34
C HIS A 213 -98.29 50.62 55.32
N HIS A 214 -97.27 51.46 55.23
CA HIS A 214 -97.14 52.67 56.05
C HIS A 214 -98.24 53.68 55.75
N GLU A 215 -98.64 53.92 54.50
CA GLU A 215 -99.75 54.79 54.12
C GLU A 215 -101.08 54.25 54.65
N ARG A 216 -101.31 52.94 54.56
CA ARG A 216 -102.45 52.30 55.23
C ARG A 216 -102.37 52.45 56.74
N ALA A 217 -101.23 52.15 57.35
CA ALA A 217 -101.03 52.33 58.78
C ALA A 217 -101.14 53.80 59.20
N PHE A 218 -100.78 54.78 58.35
CA PHE A 218 -100.98 56.21 58.57
C PHE A 218 -102.44 56.62 58.37
N ALA A 219 -103.16 56.02 57.42
CA ALA A 219 -104.60 56.20 57.25
C ALA A 219 -105.36 55.58 58.43
N ASP A 220 -104.96 54.40 58.88
CA ASP A 220 -105.39 53.74 60.10
C ASP A 220 -104.97 54.54 61.31
N LEU A 221 -103.80 55.18 61.32
CA LEU A 221 -103.36 56.10 62.39
C LEU A 221 -104.17 57.39 62.35
N LYS A 222 -104.61 57.87 61.20
CA LYS A 222 -105.47 59.05 61.01
C LYS A 222 -106.91 58.72 61.39
N ASN A 223 -107.38 57.52 61.09
CA ASN A 223 -108.63 56.96 61.57
C ASN A 223 -108.55 56.68 63.07
N TYR A 224 -107.42 56.20 63.58
CA TYR A 224 -107.11 56.01 64.98
C TYR A 224 -106.93 57.35 65.69
N TYR A 225 -106.42 58.41 65.06
CA TYR A 225 -106.39 59.77 65.63
C TYR A 225 -107.76 60.45 65.55
N ASN A 226 -108.60 60.13 64.54
CA ASN A 226 -110.02 60.48 64.53
C ASN A 226 -110.80 59.69 65.61
N ASP A 227 -110.42 58.45 65.89
CA ASP A 227 -110.96 57.61 66.95
C ASP A 227 -110.30 57.91 68.33
N ILE A 228 -109.10 58.51 68.38
CA ILE A 228 -108.40 58.99 69.60
C ILE A 228 -108.78 60.43 69.93
N THR A 229 -109.25 61.24 68.97
CA THR A 229 -110.14 62.36 69.31
C THR A 229 -111.43 61.88 70.00
N LEU A 230 -111.63 60.55 70.11
CA LEU A 230 -112.63 59.90 70.94
C LEU A 230 -112.09 58.83 71.93
N ASN A 231 -110.78 58.58 72.11
CA ASN A 231 -110.19 57.89 73.30
C ASN A 231 -108.66 57.63 73.28
N ASN A 232 -108.05 57.77 74.47
CA ASN A 232 -106.63 57.90 74.80
C ASN A 232 -105.64 56.70 74.62
N LEU A 233 -104.36 57.07 74.37
CA LEU A 233 -103.05 56.57 74.92
C LEU A 233 -102.30 55.30 74.38
N GLY A 234 -101.02 55.48 73.92
CA GLY A 234 -99.84 54.71 74.45
C GLY A 234 -98.77 54.03 73.53
N LYS A 235 -97.55 54.62 73.44
CA LYS A 235 -96.14 54.10 73.60
C LYS A 235 -95.38 53.07 72.70
N ASP A 236 -94.11 53.46 72.45
CA ASP A 236 -92.81 52.74 72.48
C ASP A 236 -92.18 52.06 71.23
N HIS A 237 -91.19 52.79 70.67
CA HIS A 237 -90.02 52.29 69.94
C HIS A 237 -89.02 51.62 70.90
N MET A 238 -88.74 50.32 70.74
CA MET A 238 -87.44 49.72 71.08
C MET A 238 -87.41 48.22 70.69
N GLU A 239 -86.94 47.86 69.49
CA GLU A 239 -86.50 46.47 69.20
C GLU A 239 -85.69 46.26 67.90
N GLU A 240 -84.98 47.28 67.39
CA GLU A 240 -84.19 47.15 66.13
C GLU A 240 -82.66 47.23 66.32
N MET A 241 -82.20 47.34 67.56
CA MET A 241 -80.76 47.41 67.90
C MET A 241 -80.25 46.10 68.55
N GLN A 242 -80.70 44.94 68.05
CA GLN A 242 -80.22 43.64 68.52
C GLN A 242 -79.88 42.61 67.41
N LYS A 243 -80.39 42.78 66.18
CA LYS A 243 -80.11 41.86 65.05
C LYS A 243 -78.83 42.14 64.24
N THR A 244 -78.21 43.31 64.40
CA THR A 244 -76.98 43.68 63.66
C THR A 244 -75.71 43.10 64.29
N LYS A 245 -75.76 42.67 65.55
CA LYS A 245 -74.62 42.09 66.26
C LYS A 245 -74.37 40.61 65.89
N GLU A 246 -75.41 39.84 65.60
CA GLU A 246 -75.30 38.40 65.30
C GLU A 246 -74.79 38.08 63.89
N ARG A 247 -74.93 39.01 62.93
CA ARG A 247 -74.42 38.82 61.55
C ARG A 247 -72.92 39.04 61.43
N ALA A 248 -72.33 39.89 62.28
CA ALA A 248 -70.90 40.15 62.27
C ALA A 248 -70.07 39.00 62.88
N GLU A 249 -70.61 38.29 63.88
CA GLU A 249 -69.95 37.14 64.51
C GLU A 249 -69.93 35.88 63.63
N LYS A 250 -70.88 35.73 62.69
CA LYS A 250 -70.94 34.57 61.79
C LYS A 250 -69.88 34.64 60.68
N VAL A 251 -69.65 35.82 60.10
CA VAL A 251 -68.67 36.03 59.03
C VAL A 251 -67.22 35.87 59.54
N ALA A 252 -66.95 36.28 60.79
CA ALA A 252 -65.63 36.09 61.40
C ALA A 252 -65.31 34.61 61.69
N LYS A 253 -66.34 33.79 61.96
CA LYS A 253 -66.17 32.36 62.25
C LYS A 253 -65.93 31.52 60.99
N ASP A 254 -66.57 31.90 59.87
CA ASP A 254 -66.42 31.23 58.58
C ASP A 254 -65.02 31.48 57.97
N ALA A 255 -64.47 32.70 58.08
CA ALA A 255 -63.11 33.02 57.65
C ALA A 255 -62.02 32.27 58.45
N LEU A 256 -62.27 31.98 59.73
CA LEU A 256 -61.35 31.27 60.61
C LEU A 256 -61.38 29.74 60.38
N ALA A 257 -62.51 29.21 59.92
CA ALA A 257 -62.65 27.81 59.49
C ALA A 257 -61.94 27.55 58.15
N GLU A 258 -62.02 28.50 57.22
CA GLU A 258 -61.36 28.42 55.91
C GLU A 258 -59.82 28.47 56.03
N SER A 259 -59.29 29.34 56.90
CA SER A 259 -57.85 29.38 57.21
C SER A 259 -57.33 28.10 57.87
N LYS A 260 -58.18 27.38 58.61
CA LYS A 260 -57.82 26.10 59.25
C LYS A 260 -57.84 24.93 58.26
N GLY A 261 -58.74 24.95 57.27
CA GLY A 261 -58.83 23.93 56.21
C GLY A 261 -57.71 23.96 55.17
N LEU A 262 -57.08 25.12 54.96
CA LEU A 262 -55.99 25.30 53.99
C LEU A 262 -54.59 24.90 54.52
N ARG A 263 -54.48 24.54 55.80
CA ARG A 263 -53.19 24.22 56.43
C ARG A 263 -52.67 22.81 56.09
N GLU A 264 -53.55 21.82 56.08
CA GLU A 264 -53.22 20.43 55.71
C GLU A 264 -52.84 20.28 54.22
N PRO A 265 -53.54 20.89 53.25
CA PRO A 265 -53.14 20.87 51.84
C PRO A 265 -51.77 21.50 51.60
N LEU A 266 -51.44 22.57 52.33
CA LEU A 266 -50.15 23.24 52.22
C LEU A 266 -49.00 22.37 52.77
N GLU A 267 -49.21 21.69 53.90
CA GLU A 267 -48.22 20.76 54.45
C GLU A 267 -48.02 19.54 53.54
N ALA A 268 -49.08 18.99 52.95
CA ALA A 268 -48.99 17.92 51.96
C ALA A 268 -48.18 18.32 50.71
N ALA A 269 -48.46 19.50 50.14
CA ALA A 269 -47.74 20.02 48.98
C ALA A 269 -46.25 20.26 49.26
N ILE A 270 -45.89 20.65 50.50
CA ILE A 270 -44.49 20.81 50.91
C ILE A 270 -43.75 19.47 50.99
N ILE A 271 -44.44 18.41 51.46
CA ILE A 271 -43.87 17.05 51.52
C ILE A 271 -43.65 16.51 50.10
N ASP A 272 -44.65 16.65 49.21
CA ASP A 272 -44.55 16.22 47.82
C ASP A 272 -43.44 16.96 47.07
N ASN A 273 -43.27 18.27 47.30
CA ASN A 273 -42.19 19.03 46.68
C ASN A 273 -40.80 18.57 47.14
N LYS A 274 -40.65 18.15 48.41
CA LYS A 274 -39.40 17.58 48.91
C LYS A 274 -39.11 16.22 48.29
N GLU A 275 -40.12 15.38 48.09
CA GLU A 275 -39.95 14.06 47.50
C GLU A 275 -39.63 14.13 46.00
N LEU A 276 -40.33 15.00 45.25
CA LEU A 276 -40.01 15.27 43.84
C LEU A 276 -38.58 15.79 43.65
N LYS A 277 -38.10 16.67 44.54
CA LYS A 277 -36.70 17.14 44.52
C LYS A 277 -35.70 16.01 44.74
N ARG A 278 -36.00 15.03 45.61
CA ARG A 278 -35.13 13.85 45.80
C ARG A 278 -35.10 12.96 44.57
N GLN A 279 -36.26 12.76 43.92
CA GLN A 279 -36.35 11.95 42.71
C GLN A 279 -35.55 12.55 41.55
N ILE A 280 -35.59 13.88 41.36
CA ILE A 280 -34.79 14.57 40.34
C ILE A 280 -33.29 14.28 40.54
N ILE A 281 -32.77 14.40 41.76
CA ILE A 281 -31.36 14.14 42.07
C ILE A 281 -30.97 12.69 41.76
N LEU A 282 -31.86 11.73 42.04
CA LEU A 282 -31.61 10.32 41.73
C LEU A 282 -31.54 10.06 40.22
N VAL A 283 -32.45 10.66 39.45
CA VAL A 283 -32.46 10.54 37.97
C VAL A 283 -31.22 11.18 37.37
N GLU A 284 -30.83 12.39 37.80
CA GLU A 284 -29.62 13.06 37.35
C GLU A 284 -28.35 12.24 37.63
N ARG A 285 -28.27 11.63 38.82
CA ARG A 285 -27.16 10.75 39.20
C ARG A 285 -27.10 9.51 38.31
N ASP A 286 -28.23 8.87 38.05
CA ASP A 286 -28.29 7.64 37.27
C ASP A 286 -28.03 7.90 35.78
N GLU A 287 -28.47 9.04 35.24
CA GLU A 287 -28.07 9.51 33.90
C GLU A 287 -26.56 9.73 33.80
N LEU A 288 -25.95 10.40 34.78
CA LEU A 288 -24.51 10.64 34.77
C LEU A 288 -23.71 9.33 34.82
N ARG A 289 -24.17 8.37 35.63
CA ARG A 289 -23.58 7.02 35.73
C ARG A 289 -23.71 6.26 34.41
N SER A 290 -24.84 6.36 33.73
CA SER A 290 -25.07 5.75 32.41
C SER A 290 -24.15 6.35 31.35
N ARG A 291 -24.02 7.68 31.30
CA ARG A 291 -23.09 8.38 30.38
C ARG A 291 -21.64 7.97 30.63
N PHE A 292 -21.21 7.90 31.89
CA PHE A 292 -19.86 7.49 32.25
C PHE A 292 -19.58 6.04 31.83
N THR A 293 -20.51 5.12 32.11
CA THR A 293 -20.37 3.70 31.73
C THR A 293 -20.28 3.54 30.20
N ARG A 294 -21.09 4.29 29.45
CA ARG A 294 -21.04 4.29 27.98
C ARG A 294 -19.71 4.80 27.45
N ALA A 295 -19.19 5.90 28.00
CA ALA A 295 -17.90 6.45 27.59
C ALA A 295 -16.74 5.48 27.86
N VAL A 296 -16.75 4.79 29.02
CA VAL A 296 -15.73 3.79 29.35
C VAL A 296 -15.74 2.62 28.36
N LEU A 297 -16.92 2.10 28.01
CA LEU A 297 -17.06 1.01 27.04
C LEU A 297 -16.55 1.41 25.64
N GLU A 298 -16.84 2.63 25.20
CA GLU A 298 -16.38 3.14 23.90
C GLU A 298 -14.84 3.25 23.85
N VAL A 299 -14.22 3.71 24.95
CA VAL A 299 -12.76 3.77 25.06
C VAL A 299 -12.14 2.38 25.05
N GLN A 300 -12.73 1.41 25.78
CA GLN A 300 -12.25 0.03 25.79
C GLN A 300 -12.32 -0.62 24.40
N GLN A 301 -13.42 -0.43 23.65
CA GLN A 301 -13.57 -0.94 22.29
C GLN A 301 -12.57 -0.31 21.31
N ARG A 302 -12.30 1.00 21.42
CA ARG A 302 -11.28 1.66 20.60
C ARG A 302 -9.88 1.15 20.91
N ALA A 303 -9.58 0.91 22.19
CA ALA A 303 -8.29 0.35 22.61
C ALA A 303 -8.08 -1.08 22.09
N SER A 304 -9.12 -1.94 22.13
CA SER A 304 -9.03 -3.30 21.60
C SER A 304 -8.80 -3.31 20.08
N LEU A 305 -9.58 -2.53 19.32
CA LEU A 305 -9.40 -2.39 17.87
C LEU A 305 -8.02 -1.87 17.49
N LYS A 306 -7.49 -0.90 18.24
CA LYS A 306 -6.13 -0.37 18.03
C LYS A 306 -5.06 -1.45 18.26
N THR A 307 -5.27 -2.31 19.25
CA THR A 307 -4.34 -3.40 19.59
C THR A 307 -4.35 -4.48 18.51
N GLU A 308 -5.51 -4.87 18.00
CA GLU A 308 -5.66 -5.80 16.88
C GLU A 308 -5.01 -5.26 15.60
N LEU A 309 -5.24 -3.98 15.28
CA LEU A 309 -4.62 -3.32 14.12
C LEU A 309 -3.08 -3.31 14.22
N LEU A 310 -2.55 -3.04 15.41
CA LEU A 310 -1.11 -3.09 15.68
C LEU A 310 -0.54 -4.49 15.45
N MET A 311 -1.22 -5.54 15.93
CA MET A 311 -0.79 -6.92 15.69
C MET A 311 -0.76 -7.24 14.20
N LEU A 312 -1.81 -6.87 13.44
CA LEU A 312 -1.88 -7.10 11.99
C LEU A 312 -0.77 -6.34 11.23
N LYS A 313 -0.45 -5.13 11.67
CA LYS A 313 0.64 -4.34 11.06
C LYS A 313 2.00 -4.94 11.35
N ASN A 314 2.21 -5.45 12.56
CA ASN A 314 3.46 -6.12 12.92
C ASN A 314 3.66 -7.41 12.12
N THR A 315 2.61 -8.23 11.94
CA THR A 315 2.71 -9.43 11.10
C THR A 315 3.03 -9.09 9.64
N GLN A 316 2.42 -8.03 9.08
CA GLN A 316 2.76 -7.55 7.73
C GLN A 316 4.23 -7.11 7.61
N VAL A 317 4.77 -6.46 8.65
CA VAL A 317 6.18 -6.06 8.68
C VAL A 317 7.10 -7.28 8.72
N ASP A 318 6.75 -8.30 9.50
CA ASP A 318 7.54 -9.53 9.58
C ASP A 318 7.50 -10.33 8.27
N ASP A 319 6.35 -10.41 7.60
CA ASP A 319 6.22 -11.03 6.27
C ASP A 319 7.10 -10.32 5.22
N LEU A 320 7.06 -8.98 5.18
CA LEU A 320 7.89 -8.18 4.27
C LEU A 320 9.39 -8.35 4.56
N ARG A 321 9.78 -8.44 5.83
CA ARG A 321 11.17 -8.74 6.22
C ARG A 321 11.60 -10.11 5.74
N TYR A 322 10.73 -11.11 5.88
CA TYR A 322 10.99 -12.46 5.39
C TYR A 322 11.15 -12.49 3.87
N GLU A 323 10.25 -11.85 3.12
CA GLU A 323 10.36 -11.78 1.65
C GLU A 323 11.62 -11.05 1.20
N SER A 324 11.98 -9.94 1.86
CA SER A 324 13.22 -9.21 1.56
C SER A 324 14.46 -10.08 1.79
N ALA A 325 14.50 -10.82 2.91
CA ALA A 325 15.59 -11.76 3.18
C ALA A 325 15.65 -12.89 2.14
N ARG A 326 14.49 -13.42 1.73
CA ARG A 326 14.38 -14.45 0.68
C ARG A 326 14.90 -13.95 -0.66
N LEU A 327 14.49 -12.75 -1.08
CA LEU A 327 14.93 -12.12 -2.32
C LEU A 327 16.43 -11.82 -2.31
N ARG A 328 16.95 -11.33 -1.18
CA ARG A 328 18.38 -11.08 -1.02
C ARG A 328 19.19 -12.37 -1.16
N LYS A 329 18.76 -13.44 -0.51
CA LYS A 329 19.40 -14.76 -0.67
C LYS A 329 19.35 -15.24 -2.11
N ALA A 330 18.19 -15.14 -2.76
CA ALA A 330 18.04 -15.53 -4.16
C ALA A 330 18.97 -14.72 -5.08
N HIS A 331 19.09 -13.40 -4.84
CA HIS A 331 20.01 -12.52 -5.53
C HIS A 331 21.47 -12.96 -5.35
N ASP A 332 21.89 -13.23 -4.11
CA ASP A 332 23.25 -13.64 -3.79
C ASP A 332 23.58 -15.02 -4.41
N ASP A 333 22.65 -15.97 -4.36
CA ASP A 333 22.78 -17.28 -5.01
C ASP A 333 22.94 -17.13 -6.54
N LEU A 334 22.18 -16.22 -7.15
CA LEU A 334 22.18 -15.97 -8.59
C LEU A 334 23.48 -15.28 -9.03
N LEU A 335 23.96 -14.30 -8.26
CA LEU A 335 25.28 -13.69 -8.41
C LEU A 335 26.39 -14.74 -8.38
N ALA A 336 26.39 -15.61 -7.36
CA ALA A 336 27.38 -16.68 -7.24
C ALA A 336 27.36 -17.63 -8.45
N THR A 337 26.18 -17.96 -8.98
CA THR A 337 26.08 -18.77 -10.22
C THR A 337 26.62 -18.05 -11.45
N TYR A 338 26.39 -16.74 -11.58
CA TYR A 338 26.92 -15.94 -12.67
C TYR A 338 28.43 -15.82 -12.59
N GLU A 339 28.98 -15.49 -11.43
CA GLU A 339 30.42 -15.43 -11.17
C GLU A 339 31.10 -16.76 -11.51
N ALA A 340 30.54 -17.88 -11.05
CA ALA A 340 31.07 -19.21 -11.36
C ALA A 340 31.04 -19.54 -12.87
N LYS A 341 30.04 -19.04 -13.60
CA LYS A 341 29.89 -19.26 -15.05
C LYS A 341 30.86 -18.38 -15.84
N LEU A 342 31.07 -17.14 -15.42
CA LEU A 342 32.02 -16.20 -16.01
C LEU A 342 33.47 -16.61 -15.77
N ALA A 343 33.78 -17.11 -14.57
CA ALA A 343 35.08 -17.71 -14.27
C ALA A 343 35.42 -18.89 -15.19
N LYS A 344 34.45 -19.76 -15.50
CA LYS A 344 34.62 -20.85 -16.48
C LYS A 344 34.89 -20.37 -17.90
N LEU A 345 34.45 -19.15 -18.24
CA LEU A 345 34.68 -18.51 -19.53
C LEU A 345 35.98 -17.68 -19.55
N GLY A 346 36.75 -17.68 -18.45
CA GLY A 346 38.03 -16.98 -18.36
C GLY A 346 37.94 -15.51 -17.95
N VAL A 347 36.78 -15.05 -17.47
CA VAL A 347 36.59 -13.68 -16.97
C VAL A 347 36.77 -13.67 -15.44
N PRO A 348 37.77 -12.96 -14.89
CA PRO A 348 38.02 -12.90 -13.45
C PRO A 348 36.91 -12.13 -12.71
N PRO A 349 36.57 -12.54 -11.48
CA PRO A 349 35.52 -11.88 -10.70
C PRO A 349 35.84 -10.41 -10.36
N GLU A 350 37.12 -10.02 -10.32
CA GLU A 350 37.52 -8.63 -10.09
C GLU A 350 37.12 -7.67 -11.22
N GLU A 351 36.85 -8.18 -12.43
CA GLU A 351 36.43 -7.37 -13.59
C GLU A 351 34.92 -7.12 -13.62
N LEU A 352 34.13 -7.78 -12.76
CA LEU A 352 32.66 -7.76 -12.82
C LEU A 352 32.02 -6.57 -12.08
N GLY A 353 32.76 -5.88 -11.22
CA GLY A 353 32.31 -4.64 -10.58
C GLY A 353 31.08 -4.76 -9.67
N PHE A 354 30.64 -5.98 -9.34
CA PHE A 354 29.58 -6.20 -8.36
C PHE A 354 30.07 -5.76 -6.98
N LYS A 355 29.37 -4.79 -6.37
CA LYS A 355 29.58 -4.34 -4.99
C LYS A 355 28.34 -4.60 -4.16
#